data_AF-A0A315VXR7-F1
#
_entry.id   AF-A0A315VXR7-F1
#
_cell.length_a   1.000
_cell.length_b   1.000
_cell.length_c   1.000
_cell.angle_alpha   90.00
_cell.angle_beta   90.00
_cell.angle_gamma   90.00
#
_symmetry.space_group_name_H-M   'P 1'
#
loop_
_entity.id
_entity.type
_entity.pdbx_description
1 polymer ?
#
loop_
_entity_poly.entity_id
_entity_poly.type
_entity_poly.pdbx_seq_one_letter_code
_entity_poly.pdbx_strand_id
1 'polypeptide(L)'
;MDDWQLLSEASLLIDASLSTYDVIHVSRDIDTDRERTRDWCLHACQEAESCVAVSLREAESAVRCILYPDTTTCGLSSAPDSLSPASSCRLVLKEPAPQVYLRTGELMSQSQSRIERGRLTDPSVSLARSPQAVSVSVPGHGTLQGVAMETEVGSDRKTVIQFLGVPYARPPIGALRFEAAQPADWTGTWDATKPRPSCVQPGDAEDSASSEDCLYLNIFTPAAQRGRVPVLVYFFNPPTNQNQNQNLLDGSALAALGNIVVVTASYRTAALGFLTAGGLHGNYGLSDQEAALRWVHAHISLVGGDSGSVTVGAERRGADISSLTLLSSSPPFHRMILMGGSVFSPSLVQTAAAGRRQAMDLARELGCVTSDLSDDGPMVACLRSTPVHKLNAAQTKLLAVSGPFQSWAPVRRSESESFHRVDLMLGTSEHDGLISRARRIKDFEALQGRADGKTAFYEALSRSLGGASGNELLKDAAAWFYSLDHEPSAAGYNLFSRALNNATRDLFIICPTVQMARHWAASGANVFQYHQPASSAQDRQWQLWGLDRLRPQVTWREDQKAKSRRRNDLNPADVPAEPTCLTGQSGSQFLPEGAGVLPQALLTLQGGA
;
A
#
# COMPACT_ATOMS: atom_id res chain seq x y z
N MET A 1 -21.29 34.81 7.87
CA MET A 1 -22.15 33.65 7.59
C MET A 1 -21.85 32.98 6.25
N ASP A 2 -21.09 33.61 5.35
CA ASP A 2 -20.80 33.07 4.01
C ASP A 2 -20.00 31.75 4.01
N ASP A 3 -19.32 31.44 5.12
CA ASP A 3 -18.54 30.20 5.31
C ASP A 3 -19.38 29.01 5.83
N TRP A 4 -20.70 29.19 6.00
CA TRP A 4 -21.59 28.20 6.60
C TRP A 4 -22.80 27.94 5.71
N GLN A 5 -23.05 26.66 5.44
CA GLN A 5 -24.21 26.18 4.71
C GLN A 5 -25.23 25.57 5.68
N LEU A 6 -26.46 26.09 5.68
CA LEU A 6 -27.58 25.45 6.36
C LEU A 6 -28.01 24.19 5.60
N LEU A 7 -28.06 23.05 6.30
CA LEU A 7 -28.43 21.76 5.73
C LEU A 7 -29.93 21.49 5.85
N SER A 8 -30.47 20.78 4.87
CA SER A 8 -31.85 20.27 4.91
C SER A 8 -31.91 18.88 5.56
N GLU A 9 -33.06 18.51 6.10
CA GLU A 9 -33.24 17.20 6.77
C GLU A 9 -32.89 16.00 5.86
N ALA A 10 -33.11 16.11 4.55
CA ALA A 10 -32.79 15.06 3.59
C ALA A 10 -31.28 14.75 3.47
N SER A 11 -30.43 15.68 3.92
CA SER A 11 -28.97 15.56 3.93
C SER A 11 -28.41 15.05 5.26
N LEU A 12 -29.27 14.70 6.21
CA LEU A 12 -28.89 14.29 7.57
C LEU A 12 -29.20 12.80 7.80
N LEU A 13 -28.40 12.17 8.66
CA LEU A 13 -28.62 10.85 9.22
C LEU A 13 -28.46 10.93 10.73
N ILE A 14 -29.34 10.27 11.49
CA ILE A 14 -29.25 10.25 12.95
C ILE A 14 -28.70 8.91 13.39
N ASP A 15 -27.58 8.94 14.12
CA ASP A 15 -26.99 7.76 14.75
C ASP A 15 -26.70 8.05 16.22
N ALA A 16 -27.52 7.45 17.10
CA ALA A 16 -27.38 7.62 18.53
C ALA A 16 -26.12 6.94 19.10
N SER A 17 -25.40 6.12 18.32
CA SER A 17 -24.13 5.51 18.73
C SER A 17 -22.91 6.38 18.43
N LEU A 18 -23.08 7.48 17.67
CA LEU A 18 -22.02 8.44 17.40
C LEU A 18 -21.41 8.92 18.72
N SER A 19 -20.08 8.93 18.82
CA SER A 19 -19.36 9.29 20.05
C SER A 19 -18.41 10.47 19.87
N THR A 20 -18.10 10.84 18.63
CA THR A 20 -17.21 11.94 18.28
C THR A 20 -18.00 13.23 18.09
N TYR A 21 -18.19 13.98 19.17
CA TYR A 21 -18.83 15.30 19.17
C TYR A 21 -18.51 16.03 20.48
N ASP A 22 -18.57 17.36 20.46
CA ASP A 22 -18.53 18.20 21.65
C ASP A 22 -19.88 18.88 21.87
N VAL A 23 -20.27 19.12 23.12
CA VAL A 23 -21.53 19.79 23.46
C VAL A 23 -21.26 21.02 24.30
N ILE A 24 -21.86 22.13 23.87
CA ILE A 24 -21.85 23.39 24.61
C ILE A 24 -23.30 23.80 24.87
N HIS A 25 -23.60 24.12 26.12
CA HIS A 25 -24.89 24.69 26.51
C HIS A 25 -24.72 26.18 26.78
N VAL A 26 -25.39 27.00 25.98
CA VAL A 26 -25.43 28.45 26.18
C VAL A 26 -26.70 28.77 26.96
N SER A 27 -26.55 29.20 28.22
CA SER A 27 -27.70 29.54 29.06
C SER A 27 -28.48 30.73 28.50
N ARG A 28 -29.81 30.64 28.53
CA ARG A 28 -30.71 31.75 28.16
C ARG A 28 -30.63 32.93 29.12
N ASP A 29 -30.07 32.73 30.31
CA ASP A 29 -29.83 33.80 31.28
C ASP A 29 -28.68 34.73 30.84
N ILE A 30 -27.83 34.27 29.92
CA ILE A 30 -26.66 35.00 29.41
C ILE A 30 -27.02 35.75 28.14
N ASP A 31 -27.79 35.12 27.25
CA ASP A 31 -28.22 35.73 25.99
C ASP A 31 -29.59 35.19 25.56
N THR A 32 -30.53 36.11 25.33
CA THR A 32 -31.86 35.78 24.79
C THR A 32 -31.92 35.92 23.27
N ASP A 33 -30.89 36.48 22.64
CA ASP A 33 -30.79 36.62 21.21
C ASP A 33 -30.32 35.31 20.55
N ARG A 34 -31.24 34.71 19.78
CA ARG A 34 -31.03 33.45 19.08
C ARG A 34 -29.97 33.56 18.00
N GLU A 35 -29.88 34.70 17.32
CA GLU A 35 -28.92 34.91 16.24
C GLU A 35 -27.52 35.05 16.80
N ARG A 36 -27.37 35.82 17.88
CA ARG A 36 -26.09 35.99 18.57
C ARG A 36 -25.60 34.67 19.17
N THR A 37 -26.49 33.88 19.76
CA THR A 37 -26.16 32.54 20.27
C THR A 37 -25.74 31.59 19.15
N ARG A 38 -26.45 31.60 18.00
CA ARG A 38 -26.04 30.85 16.80
C ARG A 38 -24.63 31.25 16.38
N ASP A 39 -24.39 32.54 16.18
CA ASP A 39 -23.12 33.06 15.66
C ASP A 39 -21.96 32.74 16.61
N TRP A 40 -22.20 32.79 17.93
CA TRP A 40 -21.24 32.35 18.92
C TRP A 40 -20.90 30.85 18.80
N CYS A 41 -21.91 29.98 18.63
CA CYS A 41 -21.67 28.54 18.47
C CYS A 41 -20.95 28.21 17.14
N LEU A 42 -21.25 28.94 16.06
CA LEU A 42 -20.52 28.82 14.80
C LEU A 42 -19.06 29.28 14.95
N HIS A 43 -18.83 30.38 15.65
CA HIS A 43 -17.48 30.88 15.94
C HIS A 43 -16.68 29.91 16.82
N ALA A 44 -17.30 29.33 17.85
CA ALA A 44 -16.67 28.30 18.69
C ALA A 44 -16.21 27.09 17.87
N CYS A 45 -16.97 26.71 16.83
CA CYS A 45 -16.56 25.68 15.88
C CYS A 45 -15.38 26.13 14.99
N GLN A 46 -15.34 27.39 14.57
CA GLN A 46 -14.23 27.91 13.75
C GLN A 46 -12.89 27.89 14.48
N GLU A 47 -12.90 28.13 15.80
CA GLU A 47 -11.70 28.08 16.65
C GLU A 47 -11.23 26.64 16.94
N ALA A 48 -12.11 25.64 16.78
CA ALA A 48 -11.77 24.24 16.98
C ALA A 48 -11.27 23.60 15.68
N GLU A 49 -10.00 23.17 15.64
CA GLU A 49 -9.35 22.62 14.43
C GLU A 49 -10.11 21.47 13.77
N SER A 50 -10.76 20.62 14.57
CA SER A 50 -11.48 19.43 14.08
C SER A 50 -12.94 19.69 13.75
N CYS A 51 -13.50 20.86 14.06
CA CYS A 51 -14.93 21.11 13.94
C CYS A 51 -15.31 21.62 12.54
N VAL A 52 -16.29 20.96 11.92
CA VAL A 52 -16.79 21.34 10.59
C VAL A 52 -18.31 21.47 10.53
N ALA A 53 -19.05 20.96 11.52
CA ALA A 53 -20.50 21.07 11.55
C ALA A 53 -21.02 21.40 12.95
N VAL A 54 -22.10 22.17 13.00
CA VAL A 54 -22.76 22.60 14.23
C VAL A 54 -24.24 22.30 14.13
N SER A 55 -24.79 21.55 15.09
CA SER A 55 -26.23 21.41 15.25
C SER A 55 -26.72 22.22 16.44
N LEU A 56 -27.80 22.97 16.25
CA LEU A 56 -28.43 23.81 17.28
C LEU A 56 -29.82 23.26 17.61
N ARG A 57 -30.07 23.07 18.91
CA ARG A 57 -31.39 22.72 19.43
C ARG A 57 -31.72 23.58 20.64
N GLU A 58 -32.94 24.10 20.66
CA GLU A 58 -33.45 24.83 21.83
C GLU A 58 -33.90 23.87 22.91
N ALA A 59 -33.51 24.16 24.15
CA ALA A 59 -34.05 23.57 25.37
C ALA A 59 -34.64 24.69 26.24
N GLU A 60 -35.38 24.31 27.29
CA GLU A 60 -36.13 25.26 28.13
C GLU A 60 -35.25 26.36 28.75
N SER A 61 -34.04 26.03 29.22
CA SER A 61 -33.13 26.94 29.92
C SER A 61 -31.85 27.31 29.14
N ALA A 62 -31.61 26.67 27.99
CA ALA A 62 -30.37 26.85 27.24
C ALA A 62 -30.54 26.54 25.75
N VAL A 63 -29.64 27.07 24.94
CA VAL A 63 -29.41 26.59 23.58
C VAL A 63 -28.32 25.52 23.63
N ARG A 64 -28.63 24.34 23.11
CA ARG A 64 -27.70 23.22 23.01
C ARG A 64 -27.02 23.28 21.64
N CYS A 65 -25.72 23.54 21.66
CA CYS A 65 -24.85 23.56 20.50
C CYS A 65 -24.00 22.30 20.50
N ILE A 66 -24.11 21.48 19.46
CA ILE A 66 -23.28 20.29 19.32
C ILE A 66 -22.34 20.50 18.14
N LEU A 67 -21.06 20.38 18.41
CA LEU A 67 -19.96 20.55 17.48
C LEU A 67 -19.53 19.16 16.99
N TYR A 68 -19.43 18.99 15.68
CA TYR A 68 -19.05 17.73 15.05
C TYR A 68 -17.81 17.91 14.17
N PRO A 69 -16.92 16.91 14.14
CA PRO A 69 -15.97 16.76 13.05
C PRO A 69 -16.67 16.35 11.76
N ASP A 70 -15.93 16.13 10.67
CA ASP A 70 -16.55 15.68 9.42
C ASP A 70 -17.04 14.23 9.57
N THR A 71 -18.31 14.10 9.95
CA THR A 71 -19.03 12.82 10.08
C THR A 71 -19.83 12.50 8.81
N THR A 72 -19.50 13.13 7.68
CA THR A 72 -20.18 12.87 6.42
C THR A 72 -19.92 11.44 5.97
N THR A 73 -21.01 10.72 5.69
CA THR A 73 -20.95 9.38 5.09
C THR A 73 -21.45 9.47 3.66
N CYS A 74 -20.66 8.97 2.72
CA CYS A 74 -21.01 8.96 1.31
C CYS A 74 -21.18 7.51 0.85
N GLY A 75 -22.27 7.25 0.13
CA GLY A 75 -22.52 5.98 -0.53
C GLY A 75 -22.72 6.19 -2.03
N LEU A 76 -22.36 5.18 -2.82
CA LEU A 76 -22.80 5.09 -4.21
C LEU A 76 -24.23 4.55 -4.19
N SER A 77 -25.20 5.39 -4.54
CA SER A 77 -26.60 4.96 -4.61
C SER A 77 -26.86 4.39 -6.01
N SER A 78 -27.14 3.09 -6.08
CA SER A 78 -27.70 2.48 -7.29
C SER A 78 -29.20 2.31 -7.08
N ALA A 79 -30.01 3.25 -7.57
CA ALA A 79 -31.42 2.94 -7.78
C ALA A 79 -31.50 1.87 -8.89
N PRO A 80 -32.38 0.86 -8.76
CA PRO A 80 -32.47 -0.24 -9.72
C PRO A 80 -32.74 0.20 -11.18
N ASP A 81 -33.26 1.42 -11.38
CA ASP A 81 -33.60 1.96 -12.71
C ASP A 81 -32.69 3.13 -13.17
N SER A 82 -31.67 3.52 -12.40
CA SER A 82 -30.76 4.60 -12.82
C SER A 82 -29.54 4.05 -13.55
N LEU A 83 -29.34 4.46 -14.80
CA LEU A 83 -28.23 4.06 -15.67
C LEU A 83 -26.84 4.49 -15.16
N SER A 84 -26.75 5.31 -14.11
CA SER A 84 -25.50 5.73 -13.47
C SER A 84 -25.65 5.91 -11.96
N PRO A 85 -24.80 5.29 -11.12
CA PRO A 85 -24.84 5.49 -9.67
C PRO A 85 -24.30 6.87 -9.29
N ALA A 86 -25.15 7.71 -8.70
CA ALA A 86 -24.75 9.00 -8.14
C ALA A 86 -24.23 8.80 -6.71
N SER A 87 -23.19 9.56 -6.34
CA SER A 87 -22.74 9.60 -4.95
C SER A 87 -23.71 10.45 -4.14
N SER A 88 -24.25 9.89 -3.06
CA SER A 88 -25.07 10.63 -2.11
C SER A 88 -24.36 10.69 -0.77
N CYS A 89 -24.10 11.89 -0.29
CA CYS A 89 -23.44 12.14 0.99
C CYS A 89 -24.46 12.67 2.01
N ARG A 90 -24.40 12.16 3.25
CA ARG A 90 -25.23 12.63 4.36
C ARG A 90 -24.38 12.84 5.61
N LEU A 91 -24.62 13.93 6.32
CA LEU A 91 -23.97 14.22 7.60
C LEU A 91 -24.61 13.39 8.71
N VAL A 92 -23.79 12.67 9.48
CA VAL A 92 -24.27 11.85 10.60
C VAL A 92 -24.26 12.68 11.89
N LEU A 93 -25.40 12.76 12.57
CA LEU A 93 -25.58 13.51 13.81
C LEU A 93 -25.95 12.56 14.96
N LYS A 94 -25.57 12.96 16.17
CA LYS A 94 -25.88 12.20 17.40
C LYS A 94 -27.37 12.16 17.70
N GLU A 95 -28.03 13.29 17.48
CA GLU A 95 -29.43 13.51 17.80
C GLU A 95 -30.06 14.51 16.81
N PRO A 96 -31.40 14.47 16.61
CA PRO A 96 -32.08 15.40 15.72
C PRO A 96 -31.95 16.84 16.22
N ALA A 97 -31.74 17.76 15.28
CA ALA A 97 -31.65 19.18 15.54
C ALA A 97 -32.37 19.98 14.44
N PRO A 98 -33.13 21.04 14.78
CA PRO A 98 -33.87 21.85 13.81
C PRO A 98 -32.99 22.69 12.89
N GLN A 99 -31.77 23.04 13.34
CA GLN A 99 -30.83 23.82 12.53
C GLN A 99 -29.47 23.14 12.57
N VAL A 100 -28.93 22.85 11.38
CA VAL A 100 -27.63 22.20 11.22
C VAL A 100 -26.83 22.97 10.19
N TYR A 101 -25.68 23.49 10.61
CA TYR A 101 -24.79 24.26 9.79
C TYR A 101 -23.54 23.43 9.50
N LEU A 102 -23.14 23.40 8.24
CA LEU A 102 -21.93 22.74 7.77
C LEU A 102 -21.00 23.78 7.17
N ARG A 103 -19.72 23.74 7.54
CA ARG A 103 -18.70 24.64 7.00
C ARG A 103 -18.56 24.39 5.51
N THR A 104 -18.61 25.46 4.72
CA THR A 104 -18.28 25.37 3.29
C THR A 104 -16.77 25.10 3.19
N GLY A 105 -16.39 24.10 2.40
CA GLY A 105 -15.00 23.61 2.37
C GLY A 105 -14.03 24.75 2.01
N GLU A 106 -12.91 24.83 2.70
CA GLU A 106 -11.81 25.69 2.29
C GLU A 106 -11.23 25.08 1.02
N LEU A 107 -11.61 25.62 -0.13
CA LEU A 107 -10.85 25.37 -1.34
C LEU A 107 -9.40 25.77 -1.00
N MET A 108 -8.45 24.86 -1.20
CA MET A 108 -6.99 25.09 -1.06
C MET A 108 -6.43 26.26 -1.90
N SER A 109 -7.28 27.11 -2.46
CA SER A 109 -6.97 28.29 -3.25
C SER A 109 -6.92 29.62 -2.47
N GLN A 110 -7.40 29.70 -1.22
CA GLN A 110 -7.58 31.01 -0.57
C GLN A 110 -6.42 31.53 0.30
N SER A 111 -5.40 30.73 0.62
CA SER A 111 -4.27 31.27 1.42
C SER A 111 -3.09 31.82 0.61
N GLN A 112 -2.93 31.51 -0.69
CA GLN A 112 -1.77 32.01 -1.48
C GLN A 112 -1.98 32.29 -2.98
N SER A 113 -3.20 32.40 -3.51
CA SER A 113 -3.40 32.78 -4.92
C SER A 113 -4.20 34.09 -5.09
N ARG A 114 -3.53 35.14 -5.57
CA ARG A 114 -4.18 36.35 -6.09
C ARG A 114 -4.85 35.98 -7.41
N ILE A 115 -6.13 35.61 -7.37
CA ILE A 115 -6.93 35.32 -8.57
C ILE A 115 -7.19 36.64 -9.32
N GLU A 116 -6.43 36.92 -10.38
CA GLU A 116 -6.76 37.96 -11.34
C GLU A 116 -7.98 37.51 -12.17
N ARG A 117 -9.14 38.12 -11.88
CA ARG A 117 -10.37 37.94 -12.68
C ARG A 117 -10.25 38.72 -14.00
N GLY A 118 -9.71 38.08 -15.03
CA GLY A 118 -9.84 38.53 -16.42
C GLY A 118 -11.28 38.35 -16.91
N ARG A 119 -11.94 39.45 -17.27
CA ARG A 119 -13.30 39.50 -17.82
C ARG A 119 -13.24 39.10 -19.31
N LEU A 120 -13.70 37.91 -19.65
CA LEU A 120 -13.93 37.51 -21.05
C LEU A 120 -15.41 37.24 -21.27
N THR A 121 -16.01 38.07 -22.12
CA THR A 121 -17.38 37.97 -22.62
C THR A 121 -17.35 37.26 -23.97
N ASP A 122 -17.62 35.96 -24.02
CA ASP A 122 -18.09 35.25 -25.23
C ASP A 122 -18.71 33.88 -24.84
N PRO A 123 -19.99 33.58 -25.15
CA PRO A 123 -20.65 32.34 -24.76
C PRO A 123 -20.52 31.17 -25.76
N SER A 124 -19.57 31.17 -26.70
CA SER A 124 -19.57 30.20 -27.82
C SER A 124 -18.39 29.22 -27.91
N VAL A 125 -17.57 29.03 -26.87
CA VAL A 125 -16.49 28.02 -26.88
C VAL A 125 -16.62 27.05 -25.71
N SER A 126 -16.88 25.78 -26.00
CA SER A 126 -16.71 24.66 -25.07
C SER A 126 -15.21 24.46 -24.78
N LEU A 127 -14.67 25.29 -23.90
CA LEU A 127 -13.31 25.14 -23.38
C LEU A 127 -13.30 23.99 -22.38
N ALA A 128 -12.63 22.89 -22.74
CA ALA A 128 -12.05 22.00 -21.75
C ALA A 128 -11.25 22.88 -20.77
N ARG A 129 -11.72 22.97 -19.52
CA ARG A 129 -11.14 23.84 -18.50
C ARG A 129 -9.67 23.43 -18.33
N SER A 130 -8.75 24.34 -18.62
CA SER A 130 -7.32 24.06 -18.51
C SER A 130 -6.97 23.65 -17.08
N PRO A 131 -6.00 22.74 -16.88
CA PRO A 131 -5.58 22.32 -15.55
C PRO A 131 -5.15 23.55 -14.75
N GLN A 132 -5.78 23.77 -13.59
CA GLN A 132 -5.48 24.95 -12.77
C GLN A 132 -4.21 24.67 -11.97
N ALA A 133 -3.19 25.53 -12.10
CA ALA A 133 -1.97 25.42 -11.32
C ALA A 133 -2.27 25.67 -9.83
N VAL A 134 -1.71 24.83 -8.96
CA VAL A 134 -1.84 24.95 -7.50
C VAL A 134 -0.45 25.00 -6.90
N SER A 135 -0.23 25.85 -5.89
CA SER A 135 1.08 26.00 -5.25
C SER A 135 1.00 25.83 -3.73
N VAL A 136 1.96 25.12 -3.14
CA VAL A 136 2.08 24.93 -1.68
C VAL A 136 3.50 25.23 -1.23
N SER A 137 3.65 26.07 -0.20
CA SER A 137 4.94 26.39 0.39
C SER A 137 5.35 25.33 1.41
N VAL A 138 6.54 24.74 1.22
CA VAL A 138 7.14 23.72 2.09
C VAL A 138 8.25 24.38 2.94
N PRO A 139 8.10 24.44 4.27
CA PRO A 139 9.11 25.00 5.15
C PRO A 139 10.49 24.36 4.96
N GLY A 140 11.55 25.17 4.95
CA GLY A 140 12.93 24.69 4.77
C GLY A 140 13.33 24.34 3.34
N HIS A 141 12.39 24.35 2.38
CA HIS A 141 12.66 24.05 0.97
C HIS A 141 12.25 25.22 0.07
N GLY A 142 10.96 25.34 -0.26
CA GLY A 142 10.47 26.25 -1.28
C GLY A 142 9.01 25.97 -1.62
N THR A 143 8.61 26.19 -2.87
CA THR A 143 7.20 26.05 -3.31
C THR A 143 7.04 24.85 -4.24
N LEU A 144 6.14 23.93 -3.92
CA LEU A 144 5.68 22.88 -4.83
C LEU A 144 4.62 23.45 -5.76
N GLN A 145 4.76 23.21 -7.07
CA GLN A 145 3.77 23.55 -8.08
C GLN A 145 3.08 22.29 -8.59
N GLY A 146 1.84 22.07 -8.15
CA GLY A 146 0.98 20.97 -8.58
C GLY A 146 -0.13 21.43 -9.53
N VAL A 147 -1.12 20.57 -9.73
CA VAL A 147 -2.20 20.76 -10.69
C VAL A 147 -3.54 20.23 -10.18
N ALA A 148 -4.61 20.99 -10.38
CA ALA A 148 -5.97 20.53 -10.13
C ALA A 148 -6.52 19.79 -11.37
N MET A 149 -7.01 18.57 -11.16
CA MET A 149 -7.55 17.67 -12.18
C MET A 149 -8.96 17.22 -11.81
N GLU A 150 -9.87 17.19 -12.78
CA GLU A 150 -11.21 16.64 -12.62
C GLU A 150 -11.18 15.12 -12.75
N THR A 151 -11.54 14.42 -11.68
CA THR A 151 -11.57 12.95 -11.59
C THR A 151 -13.01 12.46 -11.61
N GLU A 152 -13.28 11.47 -12.46
CA GLU A 152 -14.60 10.83 -12.55
C GLU A 152 -14.74 9.76 -11.46
N VAL A 153 -15.86 9.81 -10.72
CA VAL A 153 -16.22 8.85 -9.68
C VAL A 153 -17.68 8.47 -9.86
N GLY A 154 -17.94 7.38 -10.57
CA GLY A 154 -19.31 7.07 -11.02
C GLY A 154 -19.79 8.11 -12.03
N SER A 155 -21.00 8.64 -11.85
CA SER A 155 -21.49 9.78 -12.67
C SER A 155 -20.94 11.14 -12.26
N ASP A 156 -20.29 11.23 -11.09
CA ASP A 156 -19.90 12.52 -10.52
C ASP A 156 -18.47 12.87 -10.93
N ARG A 157 -18.19 14.17 -11.01
CA ARG A 157 -16.83 14.70 -11.18
C ARG A 157 -16.39 15.37 -9.88
N LYS A 158 -15.20 15.01 -9.42
CA LYS A 158 -14.57 15.61 -8.23
C LYS A 158 -13.19 16.13 -8.59
N THR A 159 -12.88 17.34 -8.14
CA THR A 159 -11.55 17.93 -8.32
C THR A 159 -10.57 17.31 -7.33
N VAL A 160 -9.44 16.82 -7.85
CA VAL A 160 -8.29 16.32 -7.09
C VAL A 160 -7.08 17.19 -7.42
N ILE A 161 -6.36 17.64 -6.41
CA ILE A 161 -5.08 18.34 -6.56
C ILE A 161 -3.97 17.30 -6.53
N GLN A 162 -3.11 17.35 -7.54
CA GLN A 162 -2.01 16.42 -7.73
C GLN A 162 -0.67 17.16 -7.58
N PHE A 163 0.22 16.61 -6.74
CA PHE A 163 1.63 16.97 -6.68
C PHE A 163 2.44 15.70 -7.02
N LEU A 164 2.87 15.60 -8.27
CA LEU A 164 3.56 14.44 -8.82
C LEU A 164 5.08 14.65 -8.77
N GLY A 165 5.84 13.62 -8.43
CA GLY A 165 7.31 13.72 -8.48
C GLY A 165 7.94 14.62 -7.42
N VAL A 166 7.39 14.63 -6.20
CA VAL A 166 7.90 15.42 -5.06
C VAL A 166 9.10 14.69 -4.43
N PRO A 167 10.31 15.28 -4.39
CA PRO A 167 11.49 14.61 -3.85
C PRO A 167 11.41 14.51 -2.33
N TYR A 168 11.53 13.28 -1.79
CA TYR A 168 11.61 13.06 -0.34
C TYR A 168 13.04 12.77 0.14
N ALA A 169 13.93 12.40 -0.76
CA ALA A 169 15.35 12.17 -0.49
C ALA A 169 16.24 12.65 -1.65
N ARG A 170 17.55 12.79 -1.40
CA ARG A 170 18.52 13.07 -2.47
C ARG A 170 18.59 11.88 -3.44
N PRO A 171 18.83 12.13 -4.75
CA PRO A 171 19.04 11.06 -5.72
C PRO A 171 20.18 10.11 -5.28
N PRO A 172 19.94 8.81 -5.13
CA PRO A 172 20.93 7.84 -4.63
C PRO A 172 21.93 7.40 -5.71
N ILE A 173 22.51 8.37 -6.41
CA ILE A 173 23.42 8.18 -7.55
C ILE A 173 24.88 8.45 -7.17
N GLY A 174 25.81 7.88 -7.93
CA GLY A 174 27.24 8.09 -7.75
C GLY A 174 27.69 7.69 -6.33
N ALA A 175 28.23 8.64 -5.57
CA ALA A 175 28.68 8.40 -4.20
C ALA A 175 27.54 8.00 -3.24
N LEU A 176 26.29 8.40 -3.52
CA LEU A 176 25.12 8.05 -2.72
C LEU A 176 24.52 6.68 -3.08
N ARG A 177 25.04 6.01 -4.12
CA ARG A 177 24.66 4.64 -4.41
C ARG A 177 25.16 3.74 -3.27
N PHE A 178 24.26 2.89 -2.77
CA PHE A 178 24.45 2.06 -1.59
C PHE A 178 24.67 2.84 -0.29
N GLU A 179 24.06 4.02 -0.17
CA GLU A 179 23.99 4.76 1.08
C GLU A 179 22.53 4.88 1.56
N ALA A 180 22.35 5.10 2.86
CA ALA A 180 21.05 5.42 3.44
C ALA A 180 20.45 6.69 2.80
N ALA A 181 19.12 6.77 2.78
CA ALA A 181 18.43 7.93 2.22
C ALA A 181 18.83 9.21 2.98
N GLN A 182 19.29 10.21 2.23
CA GLN A 182 19.60 11.54 2.78
C GLN A 182 18.43 12.48 2.51
N PRO A 183 18.10 13.41 3.43
CA PRO A 183 17.02 14.38 3.23
C PRO A 183 17.14 15.12 1.90
N ALA A 184 16.03 15.29 1.18
CA ALA A 184 16.03 16.03 -0.08
C ALA A 184 16.61 17.43 0.08
N ASP A 185 17.33 17.90 -0.94
CA ASP A 185 18.04 19.17 -0.93
C ASP A 185 17.64 19.96 -2.18
N TRP A 186 16.54 20.70 -2.07
CA TRP A 186 16.01 21.56 -3.13
C TRP A 186 15.49 22.86 -2.50
N THR A 187 15.59 23.95 -3.27
CA THR A 187 15.10 25.27 -2.90
C THR A 187 14.43 25.94 -4.09
N GLY A 188 13.61 26.96 -3.83
CA GLY A 188 12.87 27.67 -4.89
C GLY A 188 11.60 26.94 -5.31
N THR A 189 11.21 27.02 -6.58
CA THR A 189 9.97 26.40 -7.08
C THR A 189 10.26 25.04 -7.71
N TRP A 190 9.60 23.99 -7.22
CA TRP A 190 9.67 22.64 -7.78
C TRP A 190 8.44 22.32 -8.62
N ASP A 191 8.65 22.01 -9.90
CA ASP A 191 7.60 21.51 -10.79
C ASP A 191 7.18 20.10 -10.38
N ALA A 192 6.03 20.01 -9.71
CA ALA A 192 5.37 18.80 -9.26
C ALA A 192 4.14 18.47 -10.13
N THR A 193 4.17 18.79 -11.43
CA THR A 193 3.06 18.49 -12.35
C THR A 193 3.25 17.20 -13.15
N LYS A 194 4.42 16.54 -13.01
CA LYS A 194 4.80 15.38 -13.84
C LYS A 194 5.31 14.23 -12.96
N PRO A 195 4.96 12.97 -13.28
CA PRO A 195 5.54 11.83 -12.62
C PRO A 195 7.05 11.74 -12.91
N ARG A 196 7.77 11.12 -11.98
CA ARG A 196 9.22 10.86 -12.09
C ARG A 196 9.46 9.37 -12.38
N PRO A 197 10.64 8.98 -12.88
CA PRO A 197 10.96 7.59 -13.15
C PRO A 197 10.78 6.70 -11.92
N SER A 198 10.39 5.45 -12.14
CA SER A 198 10.36 4.43 -11.09
C SER A 198 11.77 3.95 -10.77
N CYS A 199 11.95 3.31 -9.61
CA CYS A 199 13.23 2.69 -9.28
C CYS A 199 13.50 1.49 -10.19
N VAL A 200 14.76 1.31 -10.58
CA VAL A 200 15.23 0.18 -11.38
C VAL A 200 14.88 -1.15 -10.69
N GLN A 201 14.21 -2.05 -11.42
CA GLN A 201 13.85 -3.40 -10.98
C GLN A 201 14.46 -4.48 -11.89
N PRO A 202 14.70 -5.70 -11.37
CA PRO A 202 15.13 -6.83 -12.19
C PRO A 202 14.15 -7.11 -13.35
N GLY A 203 14.70 -7.29 -14.54
CA GLY A 203 13.94 -7.45 -15.79
C GLY A 203 13.59 -6.15 -16.51
N ASP A 204 13.89 -4.98 -15.94
CA ASP A 204 13.74 -3.71 -16.65
C ASP A 204 14.84 -3.56 -17.73
N ALA A 205 14.43 -3.24 -18.96
CA ALA A 205 15.33 -3.00 -20.10
C ALA A 205 16.02 -1.62 -20.01
N GLU A 206 17.07 -1.41 -20.80
CA GLU A 206 17.84 -0.15 -20.80
C GLU A 206 17.00 1.08 -21.20
N ASP A 207 16.02 0.88 -22.09
CA ASP A 207 15.08 1.90 -22.57
C ASP A 207 13.84 2.07 -21.67
N SER A 208 13.80 1.38 -20.53
CA SER A 208 12.72 1.51 -19.56
C SER A 208 12.68 2.92 -18.95
N ALA A 209 11.47 3.39 -18.60
CA ALA A 209 11.29 4.62 -17.83
C ALA A 209 11.59 4.43 -16.32
N SER A 210 12.69 3.74 -16.01
CA SER A 210 13.26 3.55 -14.67
C SER A 210 14.58 4.31 -14.51
N SER A 211 14.92 4.69 -13.28
CA SER A 211 16.15 5.41 -12.95
C SER A 211 16.61 5.08 -11.54
N GLU A 212 17.89 5.31 -11.24
CA GLU A 212 18.38 5.36 -9.86
C GLU A 212 17.88 6.60 -9.13
N ASP A 213 17.66 7.69 -9.87
CA ASP A 213 16.98 8.88 -9.36
C ASP A 213 15.47 8.63 -9.36
N CYS A 214 14.99 8.00 -8.29
CA CYS A 214 13.60 7.51 -8.18
C CYS A 214 12.93 7.78 -6.81
N LEU A 215 13.59 8.51 -5.90
CA LEU A 215 13.09 8.73 -4.53
C LEU A 215 12.09 9.89 -4.46
N TYR A 216 10.92 9.66 -5.08
CA TYR A 216 9.85 10.64 -5.22
C TYR A 216 8.50 10.14 -4.66
N LEU A 217 7.67 11.09 -4.25
CA LEU A 217 6.27 10.91 -3.88
C LEU A 217 5.36 11.44 -4.99
N ASN A 218 4.20 10.83 -5.17
CA ASN A 218 3.07 11.43 -5.86
C ASN A 218 1.91 11.56 -4.88
N ILE A 219 1.37 12.77 -4.74
CA ILE A 219 0.38 13.11 -3.73
C ILE A 219 -0.90 13.52 -4.44
N PHE A 220 -2.00 12.88 -4.07
CA PHE A 220 -3.34 13.13 -4.58
C PHE A 220 -4.23 13.54 -3.41
N THR A 221 -4.72 14.78 -3.44
CA THR A 221 -5.56 15.31 -2.36
C THR A 221 -6.91 15.81 -2.90
N PRO A 222 -8.04 15.48 -2.25
CA PRO A 222 -9.33 16.02 -2.64
C PRO A 222 -9.34 17.55 -2.46
N ALA A 223 -9.81 18.30 -3.46
CA ALA A 223 -9.77 19.77 -3.42
C ALA A 223 -10.78 20.38 -2.44
N ALA A 224 -11.90 19.68 -2.20
CA ALA A 224 -13.03 20.15 -1.40
C ALA A 224 -13.06 19.48 0.00
N GLN A 225 -11.89 19.25 0.60
CA GLN A 225 -11.78 18.69 1.95
C GLN A 225 -12.17 19.71 3.03
N ARG A 226 -12.69 19.22 4.16
CA ARG A 226 -13.04 20.03 5.33
C ARG A 226 -12.11 19.63 6.47
N GLY A 227 -11.15 20.49 6.79
CA GLY A 227 -10.10 20.14 7.74
C GLY A 227 -9.11 19.12 7.19
N ARG A 228 -8.41 18.42 8.08
CA ARG A 228 -7.42 17.40 7.72
C ARG A 228 -8.09 16.04 7.54
N VAL A 229 -7.71 15.30 6.50
CA VAL A 229 -8.27 13.99 6.17
C VAL A 229 -7.25 12.86 6.32
N PRO A 230 -7.65 11.59 6.53
CA PRO A 230 -6.73 10.47 6.64
C PRO A 230 -5.77 10.35 5.45
N VAL A 231 -4.59 9.77 5.69
CA VAL A 231 -3.53 9.63 4.69
C VAL A 231 -3.24 8.16 4.42
N LEU A 232 -3.23 7.77 3.15
CA LEU A 232 -2.70 6.48 2.70
C LEU A 232 -1.33 6.69 2.05
N VAL A 233 -0.27 6.11 2.62
CA VAL A 233 1.06 6.03 2.01
C VAL A 233 1.24 4.65 1.39
N TYR A 234 1.23 4.58 0.06
CA TYR A 234 1.29 3.35 -0.71
C TYR A 234 2.66 3.17 -1.39
N PHE A 235 3.46 2.24 -0.89
CA PHE A 235 4.77 1.92 -1.45
C PHE A 235 4.63 1.04 -2.69
N PHE A 236 5.01 1.59 -3.84
CA PHE A 236 4.84 0.97 -5.14
C PHE A 236 5.90 1.45 -6.14
N ASN A 237 6.48 0.49 -6.86
CA ASN A 237 7.39 0.77 -7.98
C ASN A 237 6.71 0.36 -9.28
N PRO A 238 6.17 1.32 -10.07
CA PRO A 238 5.38 1.00 -11.25
C PRO A 238 6.18 0.13 -12.23
N PRO A 239 5.51 -0.85 -12.88
CA PRO A 239 6.13 -1.60 -13.95
C PRO A 239 6.46 -0.67 -15.12
N THR A 240 7.65 -0.79 -15.67
CA THR A 240 8.05 0.00 -16.84
C THR A 240 7.69 -0.77 -18.11
N ASN A 241 6.75 -0.28 -18.89
CA ASN A 241 6.43 -0.83 -20.21
C ASN A 241 7.06 0.05 -21.30
N GLN A 242 7.71 -0.56 -22.29
CA GLN A 242 8.30 0.16 -23.44
C GLN A 242 7.30 1.03 -24.23
N ASN A 243 5.99 0.77 -24.08
CA ASN A 243 4.92 1.37 -24.91
C ASN A 243 3.95 2.30 -24.17
N GLN A 244 4.15 2.60 -22.87
CA GLN A 244 3.20 3.42 -22.10
C GLN A 244 3.89 4.61 -21.44
N ASN A 245 3.53 5.82 -21.89
CA ASN A 245 4.05 7.11 -21.43
C ASN A 245 3.62 7.50 -20.00
N GLN A 246 3.08 6.59 -19.18
CA GLN A 246 2.58 6.93 -17.84
C GLN A 246 2.89 5.83 -16.82
N ASN A 247 4.09 5.92 -16.22
CA ASN A 247 4.51 5.15 -15.04
C ASN A 247 3.91 5.74 -13.75
N LEU A 248 2.58 5.83 -13.65
CA LEU A 248 1.91 6.40 -12.48
C LEU A 248 0.77 5.49 -12.03
N LEU A 249 0.79 5.10 -10.75
CA LEU A 249 -0.41 4.59 -10.09
C LEU A 249 -1.25 5.81 -9.67
N ASP A 250 -2.30 6.10 -10.44
CA ASP A 250 -3.16 7.25 -10.18
C ASP A 250 -4.03 7.03 -8.94
N GLY A 251 -3.74 7.78 -7.87
CA GLY A 251 -4.48 7.75 -6.62
C GLY A 251 -5.75 8.60 -6.61
N SER A 252 -6.04 9.34 -7.69
CA SER A 252 -7.09 10.36 -7.71
C SER A 252 -8.48 9.79 -7.43
N ALA A 253 -8.83 8.65 -8.02
CA ALA A 253 -10.14 8.03 -7.82
C ALA A 253 -10.35 7.63 -6.35
N LEU A 254 -9.33 7.07 -5.71
CA LEU A 254 -9.38 6.69 -4.30
C LEU A 254 -9.41 7.92 -3.39
N ALA A 255 -8.62 8.95 -3.69
CA ALA A 255 -8.64 10.22 -2.97
C ALA A 255 -10.02 10.89 -3.03
N ALA A 256 -10.63 10.94 -4.22
CA ALA A 256 -11.93 11.55 -4.46
C ALA A 256 -13.11 10.76 -3.86
N LEU A 257 -13.08 9.42 -3.96
CA LEU A 257 -14.14 8.56 -3.42
C LEU A 257 -14.04 8.45 -1.90
N GLY A 258 -12.84 8.22 -1.38
CA GLY A 258 -12.60 7.99 0.05
C GLY A 258 -12.50 9.27 0.87
N ASN A 259 -12.39 10.44 0.24
CA ASN A 259 -12.07 11.71 0.90
C ASN A 259 -10.82 11.58 1.78
N ILE A 260 -9.72 11.10 1.18
CA ILE A 260 -8.44 10.87 1.84
C ILE A 260 -7.30 11.43 0.98
N VAL A 261 -6.16 11.73 1.60
CA VAL A 261 -4.92 11.98 0.85
C VAL A 261 -4.29 10.65 0.49
N VAL A 262 -3.99 10.45 -0.79
CA VAL A 262 -3.25 9.27 -1.27
C VAL A 262 -1.85 9.71 -1.67
N VAL A 263 -0.84 9.05 -1.11
CA VAL A 263 0.57 9.26 -1.41
C VAL A 263 1.13 7.96 -1.99
N THR A 264 1.57 7.95 -3.24
CA THR A 264 2.34 6.82 -3.78
C THR A 264 3.83 7.13 -3.69
N ALA A 265 4.63 6.15 -3.26
CA ALA A 265 6.05 6.34 -3.00
C ALA A 265 6.87 5.20 -3.62
N SER A 266 7.88 5.57 -4.40
CA SER A 266 8.89 4.62 -4.90
C SER A 266 10.06 4.51 -3.93
N TYR A 267 10.71 3.36 -3.89
CA TYR A 267 11.84 3.06 -3.00
C TYR A 267 12.80 2.08 -3.68
N ARG A 268 14.10 2.12 -3.36
CA ARG A 268 15.08 1.22 -4.00
C ARG A 268 14.77 -0.24 -3.67
N THR A 269 14.91 -1.10 -4.68
CA THR A 269 14.73 -2.55 -4.55
C THR A 269 15.96 -3.30 -5.05
N ALA A 270 15.93 -4.62 -4.93
CA ALA A 270 16.97 -5.52 -5.43
C ALA A 270 18.38 -5.14 -4.93
N ALA A 271 19.43 -5.26 -5.76
CA ALA A 271 20.79 -4.93 -5.34
C ALA A 271 20.92 -3.47 -4.88
N LEU A 272 20.26 -2.52 -5.55
CA LEU A 272 20.33 -1.09 -5.21
C LEU A 272 19.74 -0.80 -3.82
N GLY A 273 18.74 -1.57 -3.39
CA GLY A 273 18.07 -1.41 -2.10
C GLY A 273 18.65 -2.28 -0.97
N PHE A 274 19.23 -3.44 -1.28
CA PHE A 274 19.49 -4.47 -0.26
C PHE A 274 20.87 -5.15 -0.35
N LEU A 275 21.77 -4.67 -1.22
CA LEU A 275 23.13 -5.23 -1.29
C LEU A 275 23.89 -5.00 0.03
N THR A 276 24.49 -6.07 0.53
CA THR A 276 25.39 -6.04 1.69
C THR A 276 26.69 -6.78 1.35
N ALA A 277 27.81 -6.14 1.65
CA ALA A 277 29.19 -6.60 1.46
C ALA A 277 30.09 -5.67 2.28
N GLY A 278 31.32 -6.02 2.65
CA GLY A 278 32.15 -5.27 3.61
C GLY A 278 32.07 -3.74 3.50
N GLY A 279 31.63 -3.11 4.59
CA GLY A 279 31.33 -1.67 4.68
C GLY A 279 29.91 -1.27 4.24
N LEU A 280 29.26 -2.04 3.38
CA LEU A 280 27.86 -1.86 2.94
C LEU A 280 26.89 -2.61 3.87
N HIS A 281 26.10 -1.84 4.61
CA HIS A 281 25.17 -2.34 5.63
C HIS A 281 23.86 -2.93 5.06
N GLY A 282 23.54 -2.67 3.79
CA GLY A 282 22.26 -3.05 3.19
C GLY A 282 21.08 -2.25 3.76
N ASN A 283 19.86 -2.74 3.55
CA ASN A 283 18.62 -2.13 4.03
C ASN A 283 18.36 -0.67 3.55
N TYR A 284 18.99 -0.25 2.46
CA TYR A 284 18.79 1.08 1.88
C TYR A 284 17.35 1.32 1.41
N GLY A 285 16.70 0.29 0.86
CA GLY A 285 15.28 0.36 0.50
C GLY A 285 14.35 0.55 1.71
N LEU A 286 14.71 0.01 2.89
CA LEU A 286 13.97 0.28 4.13
C LEU A 286 14.24 1.70 4.64
N SER A 287 15.48 2.19 4.51
CA SER A 287 15.83 3.58 4.80
C SER A 287 15.06 4.56 3.92
N ASP A 288 14.80 4.21 2.66
CA ASP A 288 13.99 5.00 1.73
C ASP A 288 12.53 5.10 2.22
N GLN A 289 11.92 3.97 2.60
CA GLN A 289 10.56 3.94 3.15
C GLN A 289 10.45 4.78 4.43
N GLU A 290 11.44 4.68 5.32
CA GLU A 290 11.50 5.48 6.54
C GLU A 290 11.60 6.98 6.22
N ALA A 291 12.44 7.38 5.25
CA ALA A 291 12.56 8.77 4.82
C ALA A 291 11.25 9.31 4.23
N ALA A 292 10.56 8.52 3.40
CA ALA A 292 9.26 8.87 2.86
C ALA A 292 8.21 9.09 3.96
N LEU A 293 8.15 8.19 4.95
CA LEU A 293 7.21 8.32 6.06
C LEU A 293 7.52 9.54 6.94
N ARG A 294 8.80 9.84 7.19
CA ARG A 294 9.21 11.06 7.90
C ARG A 294 8.80 12.32 7.12
N TRP A 295 8.97 12.32 5.80
CA TRP A 295 8.52 13.44 4.96
C TRP A 295 7.01 13.65 5.07
N VAL A 296 6.23 12.57 4.97
CA VAL A 296 4.77 12.61 5.09
C VAL A 296 4.38 13.17 6.46
N HIS A 297 4.95 12.63 7.54
CA HIS A 297 4.64 13.09 8.89
C HIS A 297 4.94 14.59 9.09
N ALA A 298 6.02 15.10 8.49
CA ALA A 298 6.42 16.50 8.61
C ALA A 298 5.60 17.47 7.75
N HIS A 299 5.12 17.05 6.57
CA HIS A 299 4.63 17.99 5.54
C HIS A 299 3.22 17.71 5.01
N ILE A 300 2.62 16.55 5.27
CA ILE A 300 1.34 16.19 4.63
C ILE A 300 0.16 17.08 5.06
N SER A 301 0.26 17.74 6.22
CA SER A 301 -0.72 18.72 6.68
C SER A 301 -0.80 19.95 5.77
N LEU A 302 0.26 20.28 5.04
CA LEU A 302 0.29 21.41 4.09
C LEU A 302 -0.62 21.20 2.88
N VAL A 303 -0.97 19.94 2.60
CA VAL A 303 -1.91 19.55 1.53
C VAL A 303 -3.23 19.01 2.11
N GLY A 304 -3.46 19.21 3.42
CA GLY A 304 -4.68 18.81 4.14
C GLY A 304 -4.75 17.34 4.58
N GLY A 305 -3.62 16.62 4.60
CA GLY A 305 -3.55 15.31 5.24
C GLY A 305 -3.39 15.40 6.77
N ASP A 306 -3.95 14.43 7.49
CA ASP A 306 -3.75 14.26 8.93
C ASP A 306 -2.56 13.35 9.21
N SER A 307 -1.46 13.92 9.72
CA SER A 307 -0.27 13.18 10.13
C SER A 307 -0.51 12.26 11.34
N GLY A 308 -1.62 12.46 12.08
CA GLY A 308 -2.11 11.59 13.15
C GLY A 308 -2.96 10.41 12.66
N SER A 309 -3.28 10.31 11.36
CA SER A 309 -4.10 9.25 10.79
C SER A 309 -3.50 8.71 9.48
N VAL A 310 -2.27 8.20 9.60
CA VAL A 310 -1.52 7.61 8.49
C VAL A 310 -1.71 6.10 8.42
N THR A 311 -2.03 5.58 7.24
CA THR A 311 -2.11 4.15 6.88
C THR A 311 -1.01 3.83 5.88
N VAL A 312 -0.23 2.77 6.11
CA VAL A 312 0.80 2.30 5.17
C VAL A 312 0.25 1.15 4.33
N GLY A 313 0.41 1.21 3.02
CA GLY A 313 0.03 0.15 2.10
C GLY A 313 1.18 -0.27 1.19
N ALA A 314 1.18 -1.53 0.74
CA ALA A 314 2.05 -2.00 -0.32
C ALA A 314 1.49 -3.28 -0.94
N GLU A 315 2.01 -3.66 -2.12
CA GLU A 315 1.65 -4.91 -2.78
C GLU A 315 2.82 -5.85 -3.03
N ARG A 316 2.50 -7.14 -3.16
CA ARG A 316 3.39 -8.23 -3.54
C ARG A 316 4.63 -8.25 -2.65
N ARG A 317 5.83 -8.31 -3.25
CA ARG A 317 7.11 -8.25 -2.51
C ARG A 317 7.29 -6.93 -1.74
N GLY A 318 6.63 -5.87 -2.19
CA GLY A 318 6.60 -4.61 -1.44
C GLY A 318 5.80 -4.74 -0.14
N ALA A 319 4.72 -5.54 -0.11
CA ALA A 319 4.02 -5.86 1.13
C ALA A 319 4.91 -6.65 2.10
N ASP A 320 5.67 -7.63 1.59
CA ASP A 320 6.66 -8.35 2.41
C ASP A 320 7.67 -7.35 3.02
N ILE A 321 8.30 -6.50 2.21
CA ILE A 321 9.33 -5.55 2.66
C ILE A 321 8.75 -4.50 3.63
N SER A 322 7.64 -3.86 3.26
CA SER A 322 7.03 -2.78 4.07
C SER A 322 6.50 -3.29 5.41
N SER A 323 6.16 -4.58 5.51
CA SER A 323 5.76 -5.18 6.78
C SER A 323 6.89 -5.17 7.83
N LEU A 324 8.16 -5.09 7.43
CA LEU A 324 9.29 -4.96 8.36
C LEU A 324 9.27 -3.63 9.13
N THR A 325 8.55 -2.62 8.66
CA THR A 325 8.39 -1.36 9.41
C THR A 325 7.62 -1.55 10.71
N LEU A 326 6.88 -2.65 10.86
CA LEU A 326 6.23 -3.07 12.11
C LEU A 326 7.23 -3.47 13.19
N LEU A 327 8.50 -3.72 12.86
CA LEU A 327 9.56 -3.97 13.84
C LEU A 327 10.09 -2.69 14.50
N SER A 328 9.69 -1.51 14.00
CA SER A 328 10.03 -0.24 14.63
C SER A 328 9.30 -0.09 15.96
N SER A 329 9.97 0.45 16.97
CA SER A 329 9.36 0.71 18.28
C SER A 329 8.36 1.88 18.25
N SER A 330 8.51 2.79 17.30
CA SER A 330 7.67 3.98 17.15
C SER A 330 7.45 4.28 15.65
N PRO A 331 6.66 3.45 14.95
CA PRO A 331 6.33 3.70 13.55
C PRO A 331 5.47 4.97 13.43
N PRO A 332 5.74 5.85 12.44
CA PRO A 332 4.95 7.07 12.22
C PRO A 332 3.64 6.78 11.45
N PHE A 333 2.95 5.69 11.78
CA PHE A 333 1.68 5.29 11.17
C PHE A 333 0.84 4.45 12.14
N HIS A 334 -0.46 4.32 11.84
CA HIS A 334 -1.46 3.77 12.76
C HIS A 334 -2.14 2.50 12.24
N ARG A 335 -2.15 2.30 10.92
CA ARG A 335 -2.79 1.16 10.25
C ARG A 335 -1.93 0.66 9.11
N MET A 336 -2.11 -0.60 8.72
CA MET A 336 -1.38 -1.18 7.59
C MET A 336 -2.27 -2.02 6.68
N ILE A 337 -2.04 -1.93 5.37
CA ILE A 337 -2.69 -2.71 4.32
C ILE A 337 -1.63 -3.51 3.54
N LEU A 338 -1.64 -4.84 3.67
CA LEU A 338 -0.69 -5.73 3.00
C LEU A 338 -1.38 -6.57 1.92
N MET A 339 -1.06 -6.28 0.65
CA MET A 339 -1.69 -6.94 -0.49
C MET A 339 -0.77 -8.00 -1.07
N GLY A 340 -0.96 -9.27 -0.71
CA GLY A 340 -0.15 -10.39 -1.20
C GLY A 340 1.24 -10.45 -0.57
N GLY A 341 1.41 -10.04 0.68
CA GLY A 341 2.69 -10.18 1.38
C GLY A 341 2.55 -10.16 2.89
N SER A 342 3.61 -10.60 3.57
CA SER A 342 3.63 -10.83 5.01
C SER A 342 5.05 -10.77 5.56
N VAL A 343 5.18 -10.37 6.82
CA VAL A 343 6.44 -10.39 7.56
C VAL A 343 6.97 -11.81 7.82
N PHE A 344 6.11 -12.81 7.69
CA PHE A 344 6.48 -14.23 7.81
C PHE A 344 6.79 -14.90 6.47
N SER A 345 6.87 -14.14 5.37
CA SER A 345 7.30 -14.69 4.10
C SER A 345 8.72 -15.27 4.24
N PRO A 346 8.95 -16.54 3.86
CA PRO A 346 10.18 -17.25 4.20
C PRO A 346 11.41 -16.70 3.44
N SER A 347 11.21 -15.93 2.37
CA SER A 347 12.27 -15.26 1.61
C SER A 347 12.40 -13.76 1.91
N LEU A 348 11.74 -13.23 2.95
CA LEU A 348 11.75 -11.79 3.24
C LEU A 348 13.09 -11.29 3.77
N VAL A 349 13.78 -12.07 4.61
CA VAL A 349 15.04 -11.65 5.24
C VAL A 349 16.18 -12.58 4.88
N GLN A 350 17.40 -12.03 4.83
CA GLN A 350 18.62 -12.78 4.63
C GLN A 350 19.62 -12.56 5.77
N THR A 351 20.57 -13.48 5.92
CA THR A 351 21.72 -13.29 6.81
C THR A 351 22.78 -12.44 6.12
N ALA A 352 23.61 -11.74 6.90
CA ALA A 352 24.73 -10.98 6.36
C ALA A 352 25.69 -11.85 5.52
N ALA A 353 25.92 -13.10 5.94
CA ALA A 353 26.74 -14.06 5.20
C ALA A 353 26.11 -14.49 3.86
N ALA A 354 24.79 -14.70 3.80
CA ALA A 354 24.10 -14.97 2.54
C ALA A 354 24.14 -13.76 1.61
N GLY A 355 23.89 -12.55 2.13
CA GLY A 355 23.98 -11.32 1.36
C GLY A 355 25.37 -11.04 0.80
N ARG A 356 26.44 -11.25 1.60
CA ARG A 356 27.83 -11.14 1.13
C ARG A 356 28.14 -12.12 0.01
N ARG A 357 27.69 -13.38 0.11
CA ARG A 357 27.86 -14.36 -0.98
C ARG A 357 27.17 -13.90 -2.27
N GLN A 358 25.94 -13.42 -2.16
CA GLN A 358 25.20 -12.87 -3.30
C GLN A 358 25.90 -11.65 -3.93
N ALA A 359 26.49 -10.78 -3.11
CA ALA A 359 27.29 -9.65 -3.58
C ALA A 359 28.57 -10.09 -4.30
N MET A 360 29.24 -11.14 -3.82
CA MET A 360 30.38 -11.72 -4.51
C MET A 360 30.00 -12.34 -5.86
N ASP A 361 28.85 -13.00 -5.97
CA ASP A 361 28.37 -13.56 -7.23
C ASP A 361 28.04 -12.45 -8.24
N LEU A 362 27.41 -11.37 -7.79
CA LEU A 362 27.20 -10.17 -8.60
C LEU A 362 28.53 -9.55 -9.05
N ALA A 363 29.51 -9.46 -8.14
CA ALA A 363 30.84 -8.94 -8.47
C ALA A 363 31.56 -9.82 -9.49
N ARG A 364 31.46 -11.16 -9.39
CA ARG A 364 32.01 -12.11 -10.38
C ARG A 364 31.41 -11.88 -11.75
N GLU A 365 30.09 -11.79 -11.83
CA GLU A 365 29.37 -11.56 -13.08
C GLU A 365 29.78 -10.22 -13.74
N LEU A 366 30.07 -9.21 -12.93
CA LEU A 366 30.47 -7.87 -13.40
C LEU A 366 31.99 -7.70 -13.59
N GLY A 367 32.80 -8.71 -13.27
CA GLY A 367 34.27 -8.59 -13.31
C GLY A 367 34.86 -7.68 -12.23
N CYS A 368 34.14 -7.47 -11.12
CA CYS A 368 34.52 -6.62 -9.98
C CYS A 368 35.27 -7.38 -8.86
N VAL A 369 35.66 -8.63 -9.07
CA VAL A 369 36.36 -9.43 -8.04
C VAL A 369 37.83 -9.04 -7.98
N THR A 370 38.33 -8.84 -6.77
CA THR A 370 39.75 -8.63 -6.49
C THR A 370 40.44 -9.90 -6.01
N SER A 371 41.76 -9.96 -6.22
CA SER A 371 42.62 -11.05 -5.74
C SER A 371 42.68 -11.12 -4.21
N ASP A 372 42.48 -9.99 -3.53
CA ASP A 372 42.31 -9.92 -2.08
C ASP A 372 40.83 -10.09 -1.71
N LEU A 373 40.51 -11.17 -0.99
CA LEU A 373 39.17 -11.49 -0.50
C LEU A 373 38.91 -10.97 0.93
N SER A 374 39.93 -10.36 1.54
CA SER A 374 39.87 -9.82 2.91
C SER A 374 39.49 -8.34 2.95
N ASP A 375 39.71 -7.61 1.85
CA ASP A 375 39.25 -6.21 1.66
C ASP A 375 38.15 -6.13 0.60
N ASP A 376 36.92 -5.85 1.03
CA ASP A 376 35.78 -5.68 0.14
C ASP A 376 35.74 -4.27 -0.50
N GLY A 377 36.59 -3.32 -0.07
CA GLY A 377 36.60 -1.92 -0.52
C GLY A 377 36.74 -1.75 -2.04
N PRO A 378 37.74 -2.37 -2.70
CA PRO A 378 37.88 -2.33 -4.16
C PRO A 378 36.68 -2.92 -4.92
N MET A 379 36.11 -4.03 -4.42
CA MET A 379 34.91 -4.64 -5.00
C MET A 379 33.72 -3.66 -4.90
N VAL A 380 33.52 -3.04 -3.74
CA VAL A 380 32.46 -2.05 -3.50
C VAL A 380 32.64 -0.83 -4.41
N ALA A 381 33.86 -0.32 -4.55
CA ALA A 381 34.15 0.80 -5.45
C ALA A 381 33.83 0.45 -6.92
N CYS A 382 34.18 -0.76 -7.36
CA CYS A 382 33.83 -1.25 -8.69
C CYS A 382 32.31 -1.31 -8.89
N LEU A 383 31.57 -1.96 -7.98
CA LEU A 383 30.11 -2.06 -8.04
C LEU A 383 29.42 -0.68 -8.03
N ARG A 384 29.96 0.28 -7.26
CA ARG A 384 29.47 1.66 -7.22
C ARG A 384 29.71 2.41 -8.54
N SER A 385 30.80 2.10 -9.25
CA SER A 385 31.13 2.70 -10.55
C SER A 385 30.42 2.06 -11.75
N THR A 386 29.91 0.83 -11.60
CA THR A 386 29.25 0.09 -12.70
C THR A 386 28.02 0.83 -13.23
N PRO A 387 27.83 0.99 -14.55
CA PRO A 387 26.60 1.53 -15.10
C PRO A 387 25.36 0.74 -14.66
N VAL A 388 24.28 1.42 -14.27
CA VAL A 388 23.13 0.76 -13.64
C VAL A 388 22.48 -0.31 -14.53
N HIS A 389 22.42 -0.11 -15.85
CA HIS A 389 21.87 -1.12 -16.77
C HIS A 389 22.69 -2.42 -16.76
N LYS A 390 24.03 -2.35 -16.65
CA LYS A 390 24.89 -3.55 -16.54
C LYS A 390 24.67 -4.25 -15.21
N LEU A 391 24.59 -3.48 -14.12
CA LEU A 391 24.28 -4.01 -12.80
C LEU A 391 22.91 -4.68 -12.78
N ASN A 392 21.89 -4.07 -13.41
CA ASN A 392 20.55 -4.61 -13.51
C ASN A 392 20.49 -5.90 -14.34
N ALA A 393 21.18 -5.93 -15.48
CA ALA A 393 21.26 -7.11 -16.32
C ALA A 393 21.95 -8.28 -15.59
N ALA A 394 23.05 -8.01 -14.89
CA ALA A 394 23.78 -9.02 -14.11
C ALA A 394 22.93 -9.59 -12.97
N GLN A 395 22.26 -8.74 -12.18
CA GLN A 395 21.38 -9.25 -11.12
C GLN A 395 20.17 -10.00 -11.67
N THR A 396 19.62 -9.60 -12.83
CA THR A 396 18.48 -10.26 -13.47
C THR A 396 18.87 -11.67 -13.90
N LYS A 397 20.04 -11.83 -14.53
CA LYS A 397 20.63 -13.13 -14.89
C LYS A 397 20.78 -14.05 -13.68
N LEU A 398 21.36 -13.54 -12.59
CA LEU A 398 21.57 -14.34 -11.37
C LEU A 398 20.23 -14.74 -10.74
N LEU A 399 19.27 -13.82 -10.65
CA LEU A 399 17.96 -14.07 -10.06
C LEU A 399 17.14 -15.10 -10.86
N ALA A 400 17.32 -15.16 -12.19
CA ALA A 400 16.65 -16.13 -13.04
C ALA A 400 17.01 -17.59 -12.70
N VAL A 401 18.18 -17.83 -12.08
CA VAL A 401 18.71 -19.18 -11.82
C VAL A 401 18.85 -19.53 -10.33
N SER A 402 18.79 -18.55 -9.43
CA SER A 402 19.07 -18.73 -8.00
C SER A 402 17.82 -18.99 -7.13
N GLY A 403 16.63 -18.66 -7.62
CA GLY A 403 15.36 -18.89 -6.92
C GLY A 403 15.03 -17.86 -5.82
N PRO A 404 13.85 -17.96 -5.19
CA PRO A 404 13.33 -16.91 -4.30
C PRO A 404 14.16 -16.70 -3.02
N PHE A 405 14.76 -17.75 -2.45
CA PHE A 405 15.61 -17.64 -1.24
C PHE A 405 16.95 -16.92 -1.46
N GLN A 406 17.36 -16.76 -2.72
CA GLN A 406 18.60 -16.06 -3.10
C GLN A 406 18.27 -14.72 -3.78
N SER A 407 17.08 -14.18 -3.54
CA SER A 407 16.70 -12.87 -4.02
C SER A 407 17.12 -11.80 -3.01
N TRP A 408 17.58 -10.65 -3.51
CA TRP A 408 18.03 -9.55 -2.66
C TRP A 408 17.00 -9.15 -1.60
N ALA A 409 17.35 -9.36 -0.33
CA ALA A 409 16.44 -9.19 0.79
C ALA A 409 17.06 -8.32 1.90
N PRO A 410 16.23 -7.63 2.70
CA PRO A 410 16.68 -7.01 3.93
C PRO A 410 17.53 -7.93 4.82
N VAL A 411 18.60 -7.38 5.40
CA VAL A 411 19.46 -8.08 6.35
C VAL A 411 18.82 -7.99 7.74
N ARG A 412 18.61 -9.13 8.39
CA ARG A 412 18.05 -9.20 9.76
C ARG A 412 18.96 -8.46 10.75
N ARG A 413 18.41 -7.51 11.53
CA ARG A 413 19.16 -6.68 12.49
C ARG A 413 19.10 -7.17 13.94
N SER A 414 18.07 -7.95 14.32
CA SER A 414 17.85 -8.47 15.68
C SER A 414 17.18 -9.84 15.63
N GLU A 415 17.42 -10.69 16.64
CA GLU A 415 16.73 -11.98 16.82
C GLU A 415 15.44 -11.86 17.64
N SER A 416 15.30 -10.80 18.44
CA SER A 416 14.06 -10.50 19.16
C SER A 416 13.24 -9.52 18.32
N GLU A 417 12.14 -10.02 17.77
CA GLU A 417 11.21 -9.26 16.93
C GLU A 417 9.89 -9.09 17.69
N SER A 418 9.75 -7.96 18.40
CA SER A 418 8.45 -7.52 18.89
C SER A 418 7.82 -6.63 17.82
N PHE A 419 6.63 -7.00 17.35
CA PHE A 419 5.90 -6.21 16.37
C PHE A 419 5.07 -5.12 17.04
N HIS A 420 5.19 -3.90 16.54
CA HIS A 420 4.29 -2.81 16.88
C HIS A 420 2.87 -3.14 16.43
N ARG A 421 1.92 -2.90 17.34
CA ARG A 421 0.53 -3.27 17.12
C ARG A 421 -0.20 -2.16 16.36
N VAL A 422 -0.77 -2.51 15.22
CA VAL A 422 -1.61 -1.64 14.39
C VAL A 422 -2.85 -2.39 13.94
N ASP A 423 -3.91 -1.68 13.55
CA ASP A 423 -5.00 -2.30 12.79
C ASP A 423 -4.45 -2.79 11.45
N LEU A 424 -4.70 -4.06 11.13
CA LEU A 424 -4.11 -4.72 9.98
C LEU A 424 -5.19 -5.20 9.01
N MET A 425 -5.11 -4.77 7.76
CA MET A 425 -5.82 -5.41 6.65
C MET A 425 -4.80 -6.14 5.78
N LEU A 426 -5.03 -7.41 5.50
CA LEU A 426 -4.14 -8.20 4.67
C LEU A 426 -4.91 -9.18 3.80
N GLY A 427 -4.37 -9.54 2.65
CA GLY A 427 -5.03 -10.51 1.80
C GLY A 427 -4.19 -11.03 0.68
N THR A 428 -4.75 -12.00 -0.03
CA THR A 428 -4.06 -12.71 -1.11
C THR A 428 -4.90 -12.75 -2.37
N SER A 429 -4.29 -13.15 -3.48
CA SER A 429 -4.99 -13.34 -4.76
C SER A 429 -4.61 -14.69 -5.36
N GLU A 430 -5.58 -15.36 -5.97
CA GLU A 430 -5.35 -16.61 -6.71
C GLU A 430 -4.37 -16.40 -7.89
N HIS A 431 -4.29 -15.19 -8.44
CA HIS A 431 -3.39 -14.87 -9.56
C HIS A 431 -1.94 -14.55 -9.15
N ASP A 432 -1.68 -14.40 -7.86
CA ASP A 432 -0.40 -13.93 -7.36
C ASP A 432 0.52 -15.11 -7.01
N GLY A 433 1.19 -15.66 -8.02
CA GLY A 433 2.19 -16.72 -7.87
C GLY A 433 3.58 -16.28 -8.31
N LEU A 434 4.62 -16.95 -7.84
CA LEU A 434 6.01 -16.54 -8.13
C LEU A 434 6.33 -16.55 -9.64
N ILE A 435 5.69 -17.42 -10.42
CA ILE A 435 5.83 -17.43 -11.88
C ILE A 435 5.25 -16.15 -12.49
N SER A 436 4.10 -15.67 -11.99
CA SER A 436 3.51 -14.41 -12.47
C SER A 436 4.27 -13.18 -11.96
N ARG A 437 4.89 -13.26 -10.76
CA ARG A 437 5.81 -12.21 -10.24
C ARG A 437 7.08 -12.08 -11.08
N ALA A 438 7.60 -13.18 -11.61
CA ALA A 438 8.86 -13.23 -12.36
C ALA A 438 8.72 -13.01 -13.88
N ARG A 439 7.54 -12.63 -14.39
CA ARG A 439 7.29 -12.48 -15.83
C ARG A 439 8.33 -11.59 -16.53
N ARG A 440 8.62 -10.40 -16.00
CA ARG A 440 9.61 -9.46 -16.57
C ARG A 440 11.02 -10.05 -16.65
N ILE A 441 11.45 -10.79 -15.63
CA ILE A 441 12.75 -11.46 -15.62
C ILE A 441 12.82 -12.49 -16.75
N LYS A 442 11.76 -13.29 -16.93
CA LYS A 442 11.67 -14.29 -18.00
C LYS A 442 11.67 -13.65 -19.38
N ASP A 443 10.90 -12.58 -19.56
CA ASP A 443 10.82 -11.86 -20.84
C ASP A 443 12.17 -11.22 -21.19
N PHE A 444 12.84 -10.61 -20.20
CA PHE A 444 14.19 -10.06 -20.37
C PHE A 444 15.21 -11.14 -20.77
N GLU A 445 15.28 -12.26 -20.05
CA GLU A 445 16.23 -13.34 -20.38
C GLU A 445 15.95 -13.96 -21.77
N ALA A 446 14.68 -14.04 -22.17
CA ALA A 446 14.30 -14.47 -23.51
C ALA A 446 14.79 -13.48 -24.59
N LEU A 447 14.67 -12.17 -24.36
CA LEU A 447 15.20 -11.13 -25.24
C LEU A 447 16.73 -11.18 -25.33
N GLN A 448 17.42 -11.59 -24.26
CA GLN A 448 18.88 -11.80 -24.25
C GLN A 448 19.31 -13.12 -24.93
N GLY A 449 18.38 -13.90 -25.50
CA GLY A 449 18.67 -15.15 -26.21
C GLY A 449 19.01 -16.34 -25.30
N ARG A 450 18.72 -16.26 -24.00
CA ARG A 450 19.06 -17.30 -23.01
C ARG A 450 17.89 -18.25 -22.77
N ALA A 451 17.57 -19.07 -23.78
CA ALA A 451 16.44 -19.99 -23.75
C ALA A 451 16.48 -21.01 -22.57
N ASP A 452 17.69 -21.43 -22.16
CA ASP A 452 17.90 -22.31 -21.00
C ASP A 452 17.48 -21.68 -19.66
N GLY A 453 17.35 -20.34 -19.62
CA GLY A 453 16.92 -19.60 -18.44
C GLY A 453 15.51 -19.98 -17.98
N LYS A 454 14.64 -20.44 -18.89
CA LYS A 454 13.31 -20.94 -18.51
C LYS A 454 13.44 -22.23 -17.70
N THR A 455 14.15 -23.24 -18.19
CA THR A 455 14.30 -24.52 -17.47
C THR A 455 14.98 -24.32 -16.12
N ALA A 456 16.08 -23.55 -16.09
CA ALA A 456 16.78 -23.23 -14.86
C ALA A 456 15.90 -22.48 -13.85
N PHE A 457 15.02 -21.59 -14.31
CA PHE A 457 14.05 -20.89 -13.45
C PHE A 457 13.06 -21.87 -12.80
N TYR A 458 12.46 -22.78 -13.58
CA TYR A 458 11.53 -23.77 -13.04
C TYR A 458 12.21 -24.74 -12.08
N GLU A 459 13.46 -25.13 -12.35
CA GLU A 459 14.27 -25.94 -11.47
C GLU A 459 14.62 -25.21 -10.17
N ALA A 460 15.02 -23.94 -10.24
CA ALA A 460 15.28 -23.10 -9.05
C ALA A 460 14.02 -22.94 -8.19
N LEU A 461 12.85 -22.76 -8.83
CA LEU A 461 11.57 -22.66 -8.14
C LEU A 461 11.16 -24.00 -7.52
N SER A 462 11.35 -25.12 -8.21
CA SER A 462 11.12 -26.47 -7.65
C SER A 462 12.03 -26.76 -6.45
N ARG A 463 13.33 -26.43 -6.54
CA ARG A 463 14.28 -26.57 -5.42
C ARG A 463 13.85 -25.78 -4.19
N SER A 464 13.21 -24.62 -4.38
CA SER A 464 12.73 -23.79 -3.27
C SER A 464 11.62 -24.45 -2.43
N LEU A 465 10.94 -25.48 -2.94
CA LEU A 465 9.98 -26.26 -2.15
C LEU A 465 10.66 -27.06 -1.03
N GLY A 466 11.96 -27.32 -1.15
CA GLY A 466 12.78 -27.90 -0.08
C GLY A 466 13.19 -26.89 1.01
N GLY A 467 12.67 -25.67 0.99
CA GLY A 467 13.06 -24.59 1.89
C GLY A 467 14.42 -23.95 1.53
N ALA A 468 14.94 -23.11 2.42
CA ALA A 468 16.16 -22.33 2.16
C ALA A 468 17.42 -23.18 1.93
N SER A 469 17.47 -24.39 2.48
CA SER A 469 18.58 -25.34 2.28
C SER A 469 18.39 -26.28 1.09
N GLY A 470 17.22 -26.27 0.43
CA GLY A 470 16.88 -27.23 -0.63
C GLY A 470 16.82 -28.67 -0.11
N ASN A 471 16.18 -28.90 1.03
CA ASN A 471 16.04 -30.23 1.61
C ASN A 471 15.20 -31.14 0.68
N GLU A 472 15.78 -32.24 0.22
CA GLU A 472 15.14 -33.15 -0.74
C GLU A 472 13.90 -33.84 -0.14
N LEU A 473 13.90 -34.21 1.15
CA LEU A 473 12.72 -34.83 1.77
C LEU A 473 11.51 -33.88 1.78
N LEU A 474 11.73 -32.60 2.10
CA LEU A 474 10.66 -31.59 2.06
C LEU A 474 10.17 -31.33 0.63
N LYS A 475 11.09 -31.29 -0.32
CA LYS A 475 10.78 -31.12 -1.74
C LYS A 475 9.97 -32.31 -2.28
N ASP A 476 10.33 -33.54 -1.93
CA ASP A 476 9.61 -34.76 -2.32
C ASP A 476 8.21 -34.79 -1.70
N ALA A 477 8.09 -34.42 -0.42
CA ALA A 477 6.79 -34.31 0.24
C ALA A 477 5.89 -33.25 -0.42
N ALA A 478 6.45 -32.09 -0.78
CA ALA A 478 5.73 -31.04 -1.50
C ALA A 478 5.35 -31.50 -2.92
N ALA A 479 6.26 -32.21 -3.61
CA ALA A 479 6.00 -32.76 -4.94
C ALA A 479 4.86 -33.77 -4.93
N TRP A 480 4.80 -34.64 -3.92
CA TRP A 480 3.70 -35.56 -3.70
C TRP A 480 2.38 -34.81 -3.41
N PHE A 481 2.40 -33.87 -2.45
CA PHE A 481 1.19 -33.15 -2.03
C PHE A 481 0.56 -32.33 -3.16
N TYR A 482 1.39 -31.66 -3.98
CA TYR A 482 0.92 -30.84 -5.10
C TYR A 482 0.84 -31.60 -6.43
N SER A 483 1.15 -32.90 -6.46
CA SER A 483 1.16 -33.72 -7.68
C SER A 483 2.04 -33.11 -8.79
N LEU A 484 3.30 -32.82 -8.47
CA LEU A 484 4.25 -32.20 -9.41
C LEU A 484 4.81 -33.17 -10.46
N ASP A 485 4.64 -34.48 -10.25
CA ASP A 485 5.02 -35.49 -11.22
C ASP A 485 4.20 -35.34 -12.51
N HIS A 486 4.88 -35.34 -13.65
CA HIS A 486 4.25 -35.12 -14.94
C HIS A 486 4.95 -35.92 -16.05
N GLU A 487 4.17 -36.28 -17.07
CA GLU A 487 4.72 -36.86 -18.29
C GLU A 487 5.55 -35.83 -19.07
N PRO A 488 6.59 -36.25 -19.82
CA PRO A 488 7.39 -35.37 -20.67
C PRO A 488 6.64 -34.98 -21.95
N SER A 489 5.44 -34.40 -21.79
CA SER A 489 4.57 -33.90 -22.84
C SER A 489 4.24 -32.43 -22.60
N ALA A 490 3.82 -31.71 -23.65
CA ALA A 490 3.40 -30.32 -23.51
C ALA A 490 2.23 -30.16 -22.50
N ALA A 491 1.30 -31.12 -22.50
CA ALA A 491 0.19 -31.16 -21.54
C ALA A 491 0.68 -31.42 -20.11
N GLY A 492 1.62 -32.35 -19.93
CA GLY A 492 2.27 -32.63 -18.64
C GLY A 492 2.98 -31.40 -18.08
N TYR A 493 3.76 -30.70 -18.92
CA TYR A 493 4.45 -29.48 -18.51
C TYR A 493 3.49 -28.34 -18.09
N ASN A 494 2.34 -28.22 -18.76
CA ASN A 494 1.31 -27.25 -18.38
C ASN A 494 0.65 -27.58 -17.03
N LEU A 495 0.49 -28.86 -16.70
CA LEU A 495 0.02 -29.29 -15.37
C LEU A 495 1.09 -28.99 -14.32
N PHE A 496 2.33 -29.40 -14.55
CA PHE A 496 3.46 -29.12 -13.68
C PHE A 496 3.64 -27.62 -13.40
N SER A 497 3.62 -26.77 -14.42
CA SER A 497 3.78 -25.33 -14.25
C SER A 497 2.66 -24.71 -13.40
N ARG A 498 1.42 -25.23 -13.49
CA ARG A 498 0.30 -24.76 -12.66
C ARG A 498 0.44 -25.25 -11.23
N ALA A 499 0.73 -26.53 -11.05
CA ALA A 499 0.92 -27.14 -9.74
C ALA A 499 2.08 -26.51 -8.96
N LEU A 500 3.21 -26.25 -9.63
CA LEU A 500 4.35 -25.53 -9.04
C LEU A 500 4.00 -24.09 -8.68
N ASN A 501 3.20 -23.40 -9.49
CA ASN A 501 2.73 -22.05 -9.16
C ASN A 501 1.84 -22.05 -7.91
N ASN A 502 0.97 -23.05 -7.76
CA ASN A 502 0.15 -23.22 -6.56
C ASN A 502 1.01 -23.50 -5.33
N ALA A 503 1.93 -24.47 -5.43
CA ALA A 503 2.83 -24.84 -4.33
C ALA A 503 3.64 -23.63 -3.82
N THR A 504 4.18 -22.84 -4.75
CA THR A 504 4.98 -21.66 -4.41
C THR A 504 4.14 -20.50 -3.93
N ARG A 505 2.93 -20.30 -4.46
CA ARG A 505 1.98 -19.31 -3.94
C ARG A 505 1.59 -19.63 -2.49
N ASP A 506 1.33 -20.89 -2.18
CA ASP A 506 0.99 -21.30 -0.82
C ASP A 506 2.16 -21.09 0.13
N LEU A 507 3.37 -21.53 -0.26
CA LEU A 507 4.59 -21.42 0.55
C LEU A 507 5.02 -19.96 0.80
N PHE A 508 5.01 -19.11 -0.23
CA PHE A 508 5.60 -17.76 -0.14
C PHE A 508 4.58 -16.66 0.11
N ILE A 509 3.28 -16.89 -0.11
CA ILE A 509 2.27 -15.82 -0.12
C ILE A 509 1.08 -16.17 0.78
N ILE A 510 0.32 -17.22 0.48
CA ILE A 510 -0.94 -17.52 1.19
C ILE A 510 -0.69 -17.92 2.64
N CYS A 511 0.12 -18.96 2.87
CA CYS A 511 0.32 -19.46 4.24
C CYS A 511 1.05 -18.48 5.15
N PRO A 512 2.09 -17.75 4.70
CA PRO A 512 2.65 -16.64 5.48
C PRO A 512 1.66 -15.53 5.82
N THR A 513 0.73 -15.20 4.91
CA THR A 513 -0.33 -14.21 5.16
C THR A 513 -1.31 -14.71 6.23
N VAL A 514 -1.75 -15.97 6.13
CA VAL A 514 -2.63 -16.60 7.15
C VAL A 514 -1.93 -16.67 8.50
N GLN A 515 -0.64 -17.03 8.54
CA GLN A 515 0.15 -17.06 9.77
C GLN A 515 0.24 -15.67 10.41
N MET A 516 0.45 -14.62 9.60
CA MET A 516 0.50 -13.24 10.08
C MET A 516 -0.85 -12.77 10.62
N ALA A 517 -1.94 -13.06 9.92
CA ALA A 517 -3.29 -12.73 10.37
C ALA A 517 -3.59 -13.36 11.75
N ARG A 518 -3.28 -14.66 11.92
CA ARG A 518 -3.46 -15.38 13.19
C ARG A 518 -2.60 -14.81 14.30
N HIS A 519 -1.34 -14.50 14.02
CA HIS A 519 -0.43 -13.89 14.99
C HIS A 519 -0.94 -12.52 15.47
N TRP A 520 -1.37 -11.65 14.54
CA TRP A 520 -1.91 -10.34 14.88
C TRP A 520 -3.23 -10.44 15.67
N ALA A 521 -4.13 -11.33 15.27
CA ALA A 521 -5.39 -11.54 15.98
C ALA A 521 -5.16 -12.05 17.41
N ALA A 522 -4.17 -12.92 17.61
CA ALA A 522 -3.78 -13.40 18.94
C ALA A 522 -3.22 -12.28 19.84
N SER A 523 -2.62 -11.24 19.26
CA SER A 523 -2.17 -10.05 20.01
C SER A 523 -3.33 -9.19 20.51
N GLY A 524 -4.53 -9.34 19.96
CA GLY A 524 -5.70 -8.50 20.27
C GLY A 524 -5.81 -7.23 19.41
N ALA A 525 -5.10 -7.17 18.29
CA ALA A 525 -5.29 -6.15 17.26
C ALA A 525 -6.54 -6.43 16.41
N ASN A 526 -7.09 -5.40 15.77
CA ASN A 526 -8.11 -5.62 14.73
C ASN A 526 -7.42 -6.14 13.46
N VAL A 527 -7.95 -7.23 12.90
CA VAL A 527 -7.41 -7.87 11.70
C VAL A 527 -8.53 -8.13 10.72
N PHE A 528 -8.34 -7.69 9.47
CA PHE A 528 -9.26 -7.91 8.37
C PHE A 528 -8.54 -8.69 7.27
N GLN A 529 -8.99 -9.91 7.00
CA GLN A 529 -8.40 -10.75 5.97
C GLN A 529 -9.31 -10.84 4.74
N TYR A 530 -8.73 -10.70 3.54
CA TYR A 530 -9.42 -10.93 2.27
C TYR A 530 -8.70 -11.95 1.38
N HIS A 531 -9.43 -12.56 0.45
CA HIS A 531 -8.88 -13.37 -0.63
C HIS A 531 -9.58 -13.05 -1.94
N GLN A 532 -8.81 -12.74 -2.98
CA GLN A 532 -9.32 -12.44 -4.31
C GLN A 532 -9.31 -13.71 -5.18
N PRO A 533 -10.48 -14.22 -5.60
CA PRO A 533 -10.57 -15.46 -6.39
C PRO A 533 -10.08 -15.28 -7.83
N ALA A 534 -9.80 -16.40 -8.53
CA ALA A 534 -9.42 -16.39 -9.95
C ALA A 534 -10.52 -15.87 -10.88
N SER A 535 -11.79 -16.02 -10.50
CA SER A 535 -12.93 -15.56 -11.30
C SER A 535 -13.70 -14.51 -10.53
N SER A 536 -13.17 -13.29 -10.43
CA SER A 536 -14.09 -12.17 -10.34
C SER A 536 -14.76 -12.06 -11.71
N ALA A 537 -16.09 -11.88 -11.75
CA ALA A 537 -16.89 -11.72 -12.97
C ALA A 537 -16.45 -10.54 -13.89
N GLN A 538 -15.37 -9.85 -13.52
CA GLN A 538 -14.74 -8.71 -14.18
C GLN A 538 -13.61 -9.12 -15.16
N ASP A 539 -13.11 -10.36 -15.14
CA ASP A 539 -11.98 -10.75 -15.99
C ASP A 539 -12.30 -10.78 -17.50
N ARG A 540 -13.57 -10.81 -17.90
CA ARG A 540 -13.97 -10.68 -19.32
C ARG A 540 -14.17 -9.23 -19.78
N GLN A 541 -14.19 -8.26 -18.88
CA GLN A 541 -14.51 -6.86 -19.21
C GLN A 541 -13.27 -5.96 -19.32
N TRP A 542 -12.17 -6.26 -18.63
CA TRP A 542 -10.97 -5.42 -18.68
C TRP A 542 -10.21 -5.47 -20.02
N GLN A 543 -10.39 -6.54 -20.82
CA GLN A 543 -9.74 -6.66 -22.12
C GLN A 543 -10.50 -5.98 -23.26
N LEU A 544 -11.77 -5.57 -23.06
CA LEU A 544 -12.62 -5.17 -24.18
C LEU A 544 -13.27 -3.78 -24.07
N TRP A 545 -13.34 -3.13 -22.91
CA TRP A 545 -14.00 -1.83 -22.80
C TRP A 545 -13.26 -0.93 -21.80
N GLY A 546 -12.69 0.17 -22.31
CA GLY A 546 -12.20 1.25 -21.47
C GLY A 546 -13.35 1.84 -20.65
N LEU A 547 -13.04 2.16 -19.38
CA LEU A 547 -13.85 2.95 -18.44
C LEU A 547 -15.35 2.61 -18.40
N ASP A 548 -15.76 1.72 -17.49
CA ASP A 548 -16.85 1.97 -16.53
C ASP A 548 -17.29 0.69 -15.81
N ARG A 549 -17.80 0.90 -14.58
CA ARG A 549 -18.56 -0.01 -13.68
C ARG A 549 -17.75 -0.77 -12.63
N LEU A 550 -17.92 -0.34 -11.38
CA LEU A 550 -17.45 -1.03 -10.18
C LEU A 550 -18.63 -1.45 -9.28
N ARG A 551 -18.67 -2.74 -8.95
CA ARG A 551 -19.00 -3.24 -7.61
C ARG A 551 -17.94 -4.29 -7.26
N PRO A 552 -17.22 -4.18 -6.14
CA PRO A 552 -16.45 -5.28 -5.60
C PRO A 552 -17.34 -6.16 -4.72
N GLN A 553 -17.41 -7.46 -4.98
CA GLN A 553 -17.72 -8.43 -3.94
C GLN A 553 -16.39 -8.91 -3.36
N VAL A 554 -15.99 -8.28 -2.25
CA VAL A 554 -14.99 -8.82 -1.34
C VAL A 554 -15.76 -9.58 -0.27
N THR A 555 -15.46 -10.87 -0.11
CA THR A 555 -15.96 -11.62 1.05
C THR A 555 -15.13 -11.23 2.26
N TRP A 556 -15.76 -10.56 3.22
CA TRP A 556 -15.16 -10.19 4.49
C TRP A 556 -15.48 -11.26 5.54
N ARG A 557 -14.47 -11.66 6.31
CA ARG A 557 -14.68 -12.47 7.53
C ARG A 557 -14.30 -11.59 8.73
N GLU A 558 -15.28 -11.21 9.52
CA GLU A 558 -15.09 -10.56 10.83
C GLU A 558 -15.10 -11.64 11.91
N ASP A 559 -13.96 -11.91 12.53
CA ASP A 559 -13.91 -12.74 13.74
C ASP A 559 -14.22 -11.87 14.98
N GLN A 560 -15.51 -11.62 15.21
CA GLN A 560 -16.00 -11.04 16.45
C GLN A 560 -15.96 -12.10 17.57
N LYS A 561 -15.13 -11.91 18.59
CA LYS A 561 -15.12 -12.73 19.81
C LYS A 561 -16.50 -12.72 20.48
N ALA A 562 -17.10 -13.90 20.53
CA ALA A 562 -18.23 -14.37 21.33
C ALA A 562 -18.76 -13.44 22.44
N LYS A 563 -19.95 -12.85 22.18
CA LYS A 563 -20.99 -12.70 23.20
C LYS A 563 -22.29 -13.28 22.63
N SER A 564 -22.85 -14.24 23.36
CA SER A 564 -23.98 -15.06 22.97
C SER A 564 -25.19 -14.24 22.49
N ARG A 565 -25.65 -14.48 21.27
CA ARG A 565 -27.08 -14.46 20.89
C ARG A 565 -27.27 -15.20 19.57
N ARG A 566 -28.16 -16.19 19.60
CA ARG A 566 -28.50 -17.09 18.48
C ARG A 566 -29.08 -16.29 17.30
N ARG A 567 -28.50 -16.47 16.11
CA ARG A 567 -29.25 -16.51 14.85
C ARG A 567 -28.66 -17.62 13.98
N ASN A 568 -29.42 -18.70 13.89
CA ASN A 568 -29.30 -19.65 12.79
C ASN A 568 -29.68 -18.90 11.50
N ASP A 569 -28.89 -19.10 10.45
CA ASP A 569 -29.32 -19.23 9.04
C ASP A 569 -28.16 -18.81 8.12
N LEU A 570 -27.19 -19.70 7.94
CA LEU A 570 -26.33 -19.73 6.75
C LEU A 570 -26.04 -21.21 6.40
N ASN A 571 -26.29 -21.55 5.14
CA ASN A 571 -26.17 -22.89 4.57
C ASN A 571 -24.66 -23.25 4.43
N PRO A 572 -24.18 -24.40 4.93
CA PRO A 572 -22.75 -24.74 4.96
C PRO A 572 -22.11 -25.05 3.59
N ALA A 573 -22.86 -24.94 2.49
CA ALA A 573 -22.38 -25.28 1.14
C ALA A 573 -21.67 -24.13 0.38
N ASP A 574 -21.72 -22.89 0.89
CA ASP A 574 -21.11 -21.71 0.23
C ASP A 574 -19.83 -21.21 0.91
N VAL A 575 -19.22 -22.02 1.78
CA VAL A 575 -17.95 -21.69 2.43
C VAL A 575 -16.80 -22.18 1.54
N PRO A 576 -15.95 -21.31 0.96
CA PRO A 576 -14.72 -21.76 0.32
C PRO A 576 -13.86 -22.48 1.36
N ALA A 577 -13.35 -23.66 1.03
CA ALA A 577 -12.44 -24.41 1.90
C ALA A 577 -11.27 -23.50 2.32
N GLU A 578 -10.92 -23.49 3.62
CA GLU A 578 -9.68 -22.84 4.06
C GLU A 578 -8.51 -23.45 3.28
N PRO A 579 -7.59 -22.66 2.71
CA PRO A 579 -6.37 -23.23 2.17
C PRO A 579 -5.65 -23.97 3.30
N THR A 580 -5.45 -25.28 3.10
CA THR A 580 -4.82 -26.16 4.09
C THR A 580 -3.35 -25.79 4.22
N CYS A 581 -3.06 -24.81 5.06
CA CYS A 581 -1.69 -24.44 5.40
C CYS A 581 -1.15 -25.41 6.45
N LEU A 582 -0.10 -26.15 6.09
CA LEU A 582 0.65 -26.98 7.02
C LEU A 582 1.31 -26.08 8.08
N THR A 583 0.65 -25.87 9.22
CA THR A 583 1.21 -25.10 10.32
C THR A 583 2.22 -25.96 11.06
N GLY A 584 3.52 -25.70 10.84
CA GLY A 584 4.58 -26.15 11.75
C GLY A 584 4.54 -25.37 13.05
N GLN A 585 3.57 -25.65 13.93
CA GLN A 585 3.66 -25.24 15.33
C GLN A 585 3.85 -26.46 16.22
N SER A 586 4.95 -26.43 16.96
CA SER A 586 5.24 -27.30 18.08
C SER A 586 4.10 -27.29 19.10
N GLY A 587 3.55 -28.46 19.39
CA GLY A 587 2.95 -28.79 20.67
C GLY A 587 1.60 -28.14 21.01
N SER A 588 0.55 -28.94 20.81
CA SER A 588 -0.58 -29.20 21.72
C SER A 588 -1.98 -28.94 21.14
N GLN A 589 -2.72 -30.04 21.05
CA GLN A 589 -4.18 -30.18 21.02
C GLN A 589 -4.93 -29.65 19.79
N PHE A 590 -5.27 -30.56 18.89
CA PHE A 590 -6.65 -30.99 18.54
C PHE A 590 -6.58 -31.80 17.24
N LEU A 591 -6.63 -33.13 17.35
CA LEU A 591 -6.92 -34.04 16.22
C LEU A 591 -8.42 -34.37 16.28
N PRO A 592 -9.17 -34.30 15.18
CA PRO A 592 -10.48 -34.94 15.11
C PRO A 592 -10.29 -36.46 15.00
N GLU A 593 -11.05 -37.20 15.80
CA GLU A 593 -11.13 -38.66 15.77
C GLU A 593 -11.59 -39.17 14.39
N GLY A 594 -10.92 -40.20 13.86
CA GLY A 594 -11.49 -41.03 12.78
C GLY A 594 -10.59 -41.42 11.62
N ALA A 595 -9.43 -42.05 11.87
CA ALA A 595 -8.83 -43.03 10.95
C ALA A 595 -7.83 -43.90 11.73
N GLY A 596 -7.98 -45.23 11.64
CA GLY A 596 -7.33 -46.19 12.53
C GLY A 596 -5.84 -46.45 12.26
N VAL A 597 -5.13 -46.71 13.37
CA VAL A 597 -4.00 -47.64 13.58
C VAL A 597 -2.61 -47.31 12.96
N LEU A 598 -1.80 -46.65 13.80
CA LEU A 598 -0.33 -46.64 14.09
C LEU A 598 0.55 -47.86 13.64
N PRO A 599 1.92 -47.78 13.65
CA PRO A 599 2.78 -47.07 14.61
C PRO A 599 3.84 -46.11 14.03
N GLN A 600 4.04 -44.91 14.61
CA GLN A 600 5.00 -44.60 15.67
C GLN A 600 6.41 -45.19 15.44
N ALA A 601 7.27 -44.43 14.76
CA ALA A 601 8.71 -44.37 14.98
C ALA A 601 9.28 -43.08 14.34
N LEU A 602 10.30 -42.49 14.95
CA LEU A 602 11.04 -41.28 14.57
C LEU A 602 10.44 -39.92 14.99
N LEU A 603 10.25 -39.76 16.29
CA LEU A 603 10.34 -38.45 16.97
C LEU A 603 11.21 -38.61 18.23
N THR A 604 12.50 -38.84 18.02
CA THR A 604 13.57 -38.66 19.00
C THR A 604 14.90 -38.67 18.25
N LEU A 605 15.45 -37.47 17.98
CA LEU A 605 16.89 -37.14 17.87
C LEU A 605 17.05 -35.73 17.28
N GLN A 606 16.68 -34.70 18.05
CA GLN A 606 17.33 -33.39 17.96
C GLN A 606 17.48 -32.85 19.38
N GLY A 607 18.61 -33.25 19.97
CA GLY A 607 19.07 -32.83 21.27
C GLY A 607 20.50 -33.30 21.44
N GLY A 608 21.46 -32.52 20.94
CA GLY A 608 22.89 -32.68 21.23
C GLY A 608 23.81 -32.60 20.01
N ALA A 609 24.74 -31.63 20.11
CA ALA A 609 25.91 -31.32 19.29
C ALA A 609 25.67 -30.49 18.02
#